data_AF-U9SZ42-F1
#
_entry.id   AF-U9SZ42-F1
#
_cell.length_a   1.000
_cell.length_b   1.000
_cell.length_c   1.000
_cell.angle_alpha   90.00
_cell.angle_beta   90.00
_cell.angle_gamma   90.00
#
_symmetry.space_group_name_H-M   'P 1'
#
loop_
_entity.id
_entity.type
_entity.pdbx_description
1 polymer ?
#
loop_
_entity_poly.entity_id
_entity_poly.type
_entity_poly.pdbx_seq_one_letter_code
_entity_poly.pdbx_strand_id
1 'polypeptide(L)' 'IQDSKHGKKSGRNALFSGARLLTLGTGTARYDQILMLSKMPDSVLYKRDVENADRQDDGAAYQIFCSSFLK' A
#
# COMPACT_ATOMS: atom_id res chain seq x y z
N ILE A 1 16.65 8.06 -14.95
CA ILE A 1 15.58 7.05 -15.06
C ILE A 1 15.29 6.57 -13.64
N GLN A 2 14.07 6.77 -13.15
CA GLN A 2 13.70 6.40 -11.79
C GLN A 2 13.34 4.91 -11.76
N ASP A 3 13.90 4.15 -10.80
CA ASP A 3 13.62 2.72 -10.69
C ASP A 3 12.13 2.49 -10.38
N SER A 4 11.48 1.61 -11.13
CA SER A 4 10.10 1.17 -10.89
C SER A 4 9.85 0.72 -9.44
N LYS A 5 10.86 0.19 -8.76
CA LYS A 5 10.83 -0.16 -7.33
C LYS A 5 10.68 1.07 -6.44
N HIS A 6 11.33 2.18 -6.80
CA HIS A 6 11.26 3.43 -6.04
C HIS A 6 9.86 4.06 -6.12
N GLY A 7 9.18 3.95 -7.27
CA GLY A 7 7.79 4.45 -7.40
C GLY A 7 6.82 3.77 -6.43
N LYS A 8 6.91 2.44 -6.28
CA LYS A 8 6.08 1.68 -5.33
C LYS A 8 6.36 2.09 -3.88
N LYS A 9 7.63 2.25 -3.53
CA LYS A 9 8.05 2.68 -2.20
C LYS A 9 7.55 4.09 -1.86
N SER A 10 7.67 5.03 -2.81
CA SER A 10 7.16 6.40 -2.64
C SER A 10 5.64 6.44 -2.54
N GLY A 11 4.92 5.71 -3.39
CA GLY A 11 3.46 5.63 -3.33
C GLY A 11 2.95 5.04 -2.02
N ARG A 12 3.57 3.96 -1.54
CA ARG A 12 3.29 3.40 -0.20
C ARG A 12 3.60 4.43 0.88
N ASN A 13 4.78 5.02 0.88
CA ASN A 13 5.12 5.99 1.91
C ASN A 13 4.16 7.18 1.94
N ALA A 14 3.64 7.63 0.79
CA ALA A 14 2.58 8.64 0.74
C ALA A 14 1.27 8.13 1.39
N LEU A 15 0.83 6.91 1.06
CA LEU A 15 -0.37 6.29 1.63
C LEU A 15 -0.29 6.03 3.15
N PHE A 16 0.89 5.67 3.65
CA PHE A 16 1.12 5.25 5.04
C PHE A 16 1.79 6.33 5.90
N SER A 17 2.07 7.50 5.32
CA SER A 17 2.45 8.72 6.06
C SER A 17 1.24 9.60 6.31
N GLY A 18 1.46 10.81 6.85
CA GLY A 18 0.39 11.74 7.19
C GLY A 18 -0.56 12.10 6.04
N ALA A 19 -0.17 11.89 4.78
CA ALA A 19 -1.02 12.18 3.63
C ALA A 19 -2.23 11.23 3.51
N ARG A 20 -2.09 9.95 3.89
CA ARG A 20 -3.17 8.93 3.98
C ARG A 20 -4.05 8.72 2.72
N LEU A 21 -3.71 9.39 1.62
CA LEU A 21 -4.44 9.44 0.36
C LEU A 21 -3.42 9.62 -0.77
N LEU A 22 -3.56 8.81 -1.81
CA LEU A 22 -2.79 8.93 -3.04
C LEU A 22 -3.75 9.01 -4.22
N THR A 23 -3.65 10.08 -5.00
CA THR A 23 -4.43 10.25 -6.23
C THR A 23 -3.57 9.81 -7.41
N LEU A 24 -4.05 8.85 -8.18
CA LEU A 24 -3.41 8.29 -9.37
C LEU A 24 -4.34 8.46 -10.56
N GLY A 25 -4.09 9.49 -11.37
CA GLY A 25 -4.99 9.85 -12.48
C GLY A 25 -6.38 10.20 -11.95
N THR A 26 -7.41 9.47 -12.38
CA THR A 26 -8.81 9.61 -11.94
C THR A 26 -9.14 8.77 -10.70
N GLY A 27 -8.22 7.92 -10.24
CA GLY A 27 -8.42 7.03 -9.10
C GLY A 27 -7.80 7.56 -7.82
N THR A 28 -8.34 7.12 -6.68
CA THR A 28 -7.78 7.40 -5.35
C THR A 28 -7.54 6.12 -4.59
N ALA A 29 -6.37 5.98 -3.99
CA ALA A 29 -6.07 4.98 -2.99
C ALA A 29 -6.06 5.65 -1.61
N ARG A 30 -6.80 5.10 -0.64
CA ARG A 30 -6.92 5.66 0.71
C ARG A 30 -6.48 4.65 1.76
N TYR A 31 -5.83 5.15 2.80
CA TYR A 31 -5.36 4.32 3.91
C TYR A 31 -6.50 3.58 4.64
N ASP A 32 -7.65 4.22 4.84
CA ASP A 32 -8.81 3.61 5.51
C ASP A 32 -9.36 2.42 4.73
N GLN A 33 -9.43 2.53 3.39
CA GLN A 33 -9.84 1.43 2.52
C GLN A 33 -8.86 0.27 2.58
N ILE A 34 -7.55 0.56 2.55
CA ILE A 34 -6.50 -0.46 2.63
C ILE A 34 -6.53 -1.14 4.01
N LEU A 35 -6.74 -0.38 5.08
CA LEU A 35 -6.88 -0.92 6.44
C LEU A 35 -8.14 -1.78 6.58
N MET A 36 -9.26 -1.40 5.97
CA MET A 36 -10.47 -2.21 5.95
C MET A 36 -10.25 -3.53 5.21
N LEU A 37 -9.64 -3.47 4.02
CA LEU A 37 -9.30 -4.66 3.23
C LEU A 37 -8.34 -5.58 3.99
N SER A 38 -7.35 -5.05 4.70
CA SER A 38 -6.40 -5.85 5.50
C SER A 38 -7.03 -6.65 6.65
N LYS A 39 -8.29 -6.35 7.02
CA LYS A 39 -9.03 -7.04 8.08
C LYS A 39 -9.97 -8.12 7.53
N MET A 40 -10.09 -8.24 6.22
CA MET A 40 -10.91 -9.28 5.59
C MET A 40 -10.22 -10.64 5.69
N PRO A 41 -10.99 -11.74 5.87
CA PRO A 41 -10.43 -13.08 6.08
C PRO A 41 -9.67 -13.65 4.86
N ASP A 42 -9.90 -13.11 3.68
CA ASP A 42 -9.27 -13.42 2.39
C ASP A 42 -8.18 -12.40 2.00
N SER A 43 -7.85 -11.48 2.90
CA SER A 43 -6.84 -10.45 2.64
C SER A 43 -5.45 -11.04 2.39
N VAL A 44 -4.83 -10.59 1.30
CA VAL A 44 -3.41 -10.83 1.01
C VAL A 44 -2.48 -9.94 1.86
N LEU A 45 -3.01 -8.87 2.46
CA LEU A 45 -2.28 -8.01 3.38
C LEU A 45 -2.38 -8.50 4.82
N TYR A 46 -1.25 -8.52 5.52
CA TYR A 46 -1.24 -8.72 6.96
C TYR A 46 -1.36 -7.37 7.68
N LYS A 47 -1.95 -7.39 8.88
CA LYS A 47 -2.07 -6.20 9.74
C LYS A 47 -0.73 -5.48 9.98
N ARG A 48 0.38 -6.24 10.02
CA ARG A 48 1.75 -5.70 10.15
C ARG A 48 2.20 -4.88 8.94
N ASP A 49 1.67 -5.16 7.76
CA ASP A 49 2.02 -4.48 6.51
C ASP A 49 1.37 -3.09 6.42
N VAL A 50 0.37 -2.83 7.28
CA VAL A 50 -0.48 -1.65 7.30
C VAL A 50 -0.25 -0.75 8.52
N GLU A 51 -0.36 -1.29 9.74
CA GLU A 51 -0.36 -0.46 10.97
C GLU A 51 1.05 -0.17 11.50
N ASN A 52 1.99 -1.10 11.35
CA ASN A 52 3.40 -0.95 11.74
C ASN A 52 4.33 -1.27 10.58
N ALA A 53 3.92 -0.81 9.41
CA ALA A 53 4.63 -0.94 8.15
C ALA A 53 6.10 -0.50 8.28
N ASP A 54 7.05 -1.44 8.19
CA ASP A 54 8.45 -1.09 8.02
C ASP A 54 8.61 -0.39 6.65
N ARG A 55 9.09 0.86 6.69
CA ARG A 55 9.33 1.70 5.51
C ARG A 55 10.47 1.19 4.63
N GLN A 56 11.30 0.29 5.14
CA GLN A 56 12.36 -0.38 4.40
C GLN A 56 11.96 -1.77 3.88
N ASP A 57 10.84 -2.33 4.34
CA ASP A 57 10.32 -3.59 3.85
C ASP A 57 9.68 -3.41 2.47
N ASP A 58 10.46 -3.74 1.44
CA ASP A 58 10.04 -3.72 0.05
C ASP A 58 9.02 -4.84 -0.25
N GLY A 59 8.93 -5.89 0.58
CA GLY A 59 7.98 -6.99 0.44
C GLY A 59 6.54 -6.56 0.73
N ALA A 60 6.33 -5.79 1.80
CA ALA A 60 5.03 -5.22 2.10
C ALA A 60 4.59 -4.17 1.05
N ALA A 61 5.55 -3.41 0.50
CA ALA A 61 5.25 -2.51 -0.63
C ALA A 61 4.85 -3.26 -1.91
N TYR A 62 5.42 -4.44 -2.13
CA TYR A 62 5.03 -5.30 -3.24
C TYR A 62 3.60 -5.82 -3.08
N GLN A 63 3.20 -6.24 -1.87
CA GLN A 63 1.85 -6.77 -1.62
C GLN A 63 0.75 -5.74 -1.83
N ILE A 64 0.94 -4.48 -1.39
CA ILE A 64 -0.04 -3.39 -1.56
C ILE A 64 -0.30 -3.07 -3.04
N PHE A 65 0.71 -3.18 -3.90
CA PHE A 65 0.61 -2.92 -5.34
C PHE A 65 0.56 -4.22 -6.18
N CYS A 66 0.29 -5.36 -5.56
CA CYS A 66 0.14 -6.64 -6.25
C CYS A 66 -1.28 -6.75 -6.82
N SER A 67 -1.43 -7.32 -8.02
CA SER A 67 -2.75 -7.52 -8.64
C SER A 67 -3.66 -8.45 -7.82
N SER A 68 -3.10 -9.29 -6.96
CA SER A 68 -3.85 -10.16 -6.04
C SER A 68 -4.50 -9.41 -4.88
N PHE A 69 -4.11 -8.16 -4.59
CA PHE A 69 -4.70 -7.39 -3.48
C PHE A 69 -6.13 -6.92 -3.76
N LEU A 70 -6.50 -6.77 -5.04
CA LEU A 70 -7.82 -6.30 -5.48
C LEU A 70 -8.72 -7.42 -6.04
N LYS A 71 -8.30 -8.68 -5.92
CA LYS A 71 -9.12 -9.84 -6.29
C LYS A 71 -9.99 -10.25 -5.13
#